data_AF-A0AA38L7N6-F1
#
_entry.id   AF-A0AA38L7N6-F1
#
_cell.length_a   1.000
_cell.length_b   1.000
_cell.length_c   1.000
_cell.angle_alpha   90.00
_cell.angle_beta   90.00
_cell.angle_gamma   90.00
#
_symmetry.space_group_name_H-M   'P 1'
#
loop_
_entity.id
_entity.type
_entity.pdbx_description
1 polymer ?
#
loop_
_entity_poly.entity_id
_entity_poly.type
_entity_poly.pdbx_seq_one_letter_code
_entity_poly.pdbx_strand_id
1 'polypeptide(L)' 'MVNHFVQEFRRKYKKDIIGNTRSLRRLRRACEREKRTLLSTTQATIEIDSLYE' A
#
# COMPACT_ATOMS: atom_id res chain seq x y z
N MET A 1 -8.45 1.95 -2.07
CA MET A 1 -7.33 1.01 -1.86
C MET A 1 -6.16 1.68 -1.15
N VAL A 2 -5.48 2.66 -1.75
CA VAL A 2 -4.33 3.35 -1.12
C VAL A 2 -4.67 3.97 0.24
N ASN A 3 -5.75 4.75 0.35
CA ASN A 3 -6.15 5.36 1.64
C ASN A 3 -6.47 4.33 2.72
N HIS A 4 -7.00 3.16 2.35
CA HIS A 4 -7.28 2.08 3.28
C HIS A 4 -5.97 1.52 3.86
N PHE A 5 -5.00 1.21 3.00
CA PHE A 5 -3.68 0.76 3.45
C PHE A 5 -2.90 1.84 4.22
N VAL A 6 -3.07 3.13 3.90
CA VAL A 6 -2.49 4.22 4.69
C VAL A 6 -3.04 4.24 6.11
N GLN A 7 -4.36 4.11 6.28
CA GLN A 7 -4.99 4.06 7.60
C GLN A 7 -4.59 2.81 8.38
N GLU A 8 -4.58 1.65 7.73
CA GLU A 8 -4.15 0.38 8.34
C GLU A 8 -2.67 0.41 8.73
N PHE A 9 -1.81 0.99 7.88
CA PHE A 9 -0.39 1.17 8.19
C PHE A 9 -0.21 2.08 9.41
N ARG A 10 -0.98 3.17 9.50
CA ARG A 10 -0.98 4.06 10.66
C ARG A 10 -1.45 3.34 11.93
N ARG A 11 -2.48 2.49 11.84
CA ARG A 11 -2.98 1.70 12.99
C ARG A 11 -1.97 0.66 13.46
N LYS A 12 -1.36 -0.08 12.53
CA LYS A 12 -0.48 -1.22 12.84
C LYS A 12 0.94 -0.80 13.23
N TYR A 13 1.49 0.20 12.54
CA TYR A 13 2.89 0.63 12.70
C TYR A 13 3.03 1.98 13.40
N LYS A 14 1.93 2.69 13.71
CA LYS A 14 1.93 4.03 14.31
C LYS A 14 2.78 5.07 13.55
N LYS A 15 3.06 4.82 12.27
CA LYS A 15 3.87 5.66 11.38
C LYS A 15 2.97 6.25 10.29
N ASP A 16 3.14 7.54 10.01
CA ASP A 16 2.37 8.26 9.01
C ASP A 16 3.13 8.35 7.67
N ILE A 17 2.76 7.50 6.71
CA ILE A 17 3.40 7.45 5.38
C ILE A 17 2.98 8.61 4.45
N ILE A 18 2.00 9.42 4.86
CA ILE A 18 1.45 10.53 4.04
C ILE A 18 2.52 11.61 3.78
N GLY A 19 3.39 11.87 4.76
CA GLY A 19 4.46 12.86 4.62
C GLY A 19 5.58 12.42 3.67
N ASN A 20 5.67 11.14 3.34
CA ASN A 20 6.71 10.61 2.46
C ASN A 20 6.15 10.30 1.06
N THR A 21 6.36 11.24 0.14
CA THR A 21 5.94 11.12 -1.28
C THR A 21 6.54 9.89 -1.98
N ARG A 22 7.73 9.43 -1.56
CA ARG A 22 8.36 8.21 -2.13
C ARG A 22 7.62 6.95 -1.69
N SER A 23 7.27 6.86 -0.40
CA SER A 23 6.49 5.76 0.17
C SER A 23 5.08 5.70 -0.44
N LEU A 24 4.40 6.85 -0.56
CA LEU A 24 3.09 6.92 -1.20
C LEU A 24 3.13 6.48 -2.67
N ARG A 25 4.17 6.86 -3.42
CA ARG A 25 4.32 6.45 -4.83
C ARG A 25 4.53 4.93 -4.95
N ARG A 26 5.33 4.33 -4.07
CA ARG A 26 5.50 2.86 -4.01
C ARG A 26 4.18 2.16 -3.70
N LEU A 27 3.45 2.63 -2.68
CA LEU A 27 2.15 2.08 -2.30
C LEU A 27 1.14 2.17 -3.45
N ARG A 28 1.08 3.31 -4.15
CA ARG A 28 0.20 3.49 -5.32
C ARG A 28 0.49 2.47 -6.41
N ARG A 29 1.75 2.29 -6.80
CA ARG A 29 2.15 1.31 -7.82
C ARG A 29 1.78 -0.13 -7.42
N ALA A 30 2.01 -0.47 -6.16
CA ALA A 30 1.66 -1.79 -5.64
C ALA A 30 0.14 -2.01 -5.62
N CYS A 31 -0.63 -1.05 -5.10
CA CYS A 31 -2.10 -1.12 -5.15
C CYS A 31 -2.66 -1.20 -6.58
N GLU A 32 -2.03 -0.54 -7.54
CA GLU A 32 -2.49 -0.59 -8.94
C GLU A 32 -2.22 -1.96 -9.57
N ARG A 33 -1.03 -2.53 -9.34
CA ARG A 33 -0.70 -3.90 -9.75
C ARG A 33 -1.67 -4.91 -9.15
N GLU A 34 -1.92 -4.81 -7.85
CA GLU A 34 -2.80 -5.73 -7.12
C GLU A 34 -4.27 -5.53 -7.50
N LYS A 35 -4.71 -4.31 -7.83
CA LYS A 35 -6.04 -4.08 -8.41
C LYS A 35 -6.22 -4.88 -9.70
N ARG A 36 -5.19 -4.97 -10.55
CA ARG A 36 -5.24 -5.79 -11.78
C ARG A 36 -5.29 -7.28 -11.46
N THR A 37 -4.55 -7.74 -10.44
CA THR A 37 -4.61 -9.12 -9.96
C THR A 37 -6.02 -9.46 -9.41
N LEU A 38 -6.63 -8.55 -8.64
CA LEU A 38 -7.98 -8.71 -8.09
C LEU A 38 -9.09 -8.79 -9.14
N LEU A 39 -8.84 -8.30 -10.37
CA LEU A 39 -9.78 -8.48 -11.46
C LEU A 39 -9.81 -9.93 -11.98
N SER A 40 -8.74 -10.70 -11.74
CA SER A 40 -8.62 -12.11 -12.16
C SER A 40 -8.71 -13.10 -11.00
N THR A 41 -8.48 -12.65 -9.76
CA THR A 41 -8.40 -13.49 -8.56
C THR A 41 -9.21 -12.85 -7.43
N THR A 42 -9.88 -13.63 -6.61
CA THR A 42 -10.69 -13.12 -5.48
C THR A 42 -9.86 -12.56 -4.31
N GLN A 43 -8.58 -12.89 -4.23
CA GLN A 43 -7.65 -12.44 -3.19
C GLN A 43 -6.30 -12.06 -3.82
N ALA A 44 -5.67 -11.01 -3.27
CA ALA A 44 -4.35 -10.57 -3.69
C ALA A 44 -3.58 -9.99 -2.50
N THR A 45 -2.26 -10.19 -2.46
CA THR A 45 -1.40 -9.84 -1.32
C THR A 45 -0.41 -8.76 -1.75
N ILE A 46 -0.40 -7.63 -1.03
CA ILE A 46 0.48 -6.51 -1.35
C ILE A 46 1.77 -6.61 -0.54
N GLU A 47 2.85 -7.05 -1.17
CA GLU A 47 4.19 -7.09 -0.58
C GLU A 47 5.03 -5.91 -1.10
N ILE A 48 5.54 -5.06 -0.18
CA ILE A 48 6.37 -3.92 -0.53
C ILE A 48 7.58 -3.91 0.39
N ASP A 49 8.74 -4.16 -0.21
CA ASP A 49 10.00 -4.06 0.51
C ASP A 49 10.33 -2.59 0.81
N SER A 50 10.76 -2.32 2.05
CA SER A 50 11.21 -1.01 2.50
C SER A 50 10.21 0.11 2.16
N LEU A 51 8.93 -0.09 2.53
CA LEU A 51 7.86 0.89 2.27
C LEU A 51 8.13 2.22 2.98
N TYR A 52 8.65 2.18 4.19
CA TYR A 52 8.90 3.34 5.03
C TYR A 52 10.12 3.09 5.93
N GLU A 53 10.96 4.11 6.13
CA GLU A 53 12.16 4.09 6.99
C GLU A 53 11.76 4.24 8.48
#